data_AF-A0A3S8T1W6-F1
#
_entry.id   AF-A0A3S8T1W6-F1
#
_cell.length_a   1.000
_cell.length_b   1.000
_cell.length_c   1.000
_cell.angle_alpha   90.00
_cell.angle_beta   90.00
_cell.angle_gamma   90.00
#
_symmetry.space_group_name_H-M   'P 1'
#
loop_
_entity.id
_entity.type
_entity.pdbx_description
1 polymer ?
#
loop_
_entity_poly.entity_id
_entity_poly.type
_entity_poly.pdbx_seq_one_letter_code
_entity_poly.pdbx_strand_id
1 'polypeptide(L)'
;MDSNEVLYIATEAIYVFLKAAAPLLIIALVIGLTISLLQALTQIQEATIAFVPKLFAVLLSLIFLLPFIGNGIGSFSMRIAEKIAGL
;
A
#
# COMPACT_ATOMS: atom_id res chain seq x y z
N MET A 1 4.46 11.27 28.27
CA MET A 1 4.43 10.07 27.42
C MET A 1 5.04 8.94 28.21
N ASP A 2 4.21 7.99 28.61
CA ASP A 2 4.66 6.75 29.26
C ASP A 2 5.23 5.78 28.19
N SER A 3 6.13 4.87 28.58
CA SER A 3 6.69 3.86 27.68
C SER A 3 5.61 3.00 27.03
N ASN A 4 4.51 2.73 27.74
CA ASN A 4 3.36 2.01 27.21
C ASN A 4 2.63 2.78 26.10
N GLU A 5 2.57 4.10 26.22
CA GLU A 5 1.90 4.96 25.24
C GLU A 5 2.66 5.03 23.93
N VAL A 6 4.00 5.11 23.99
CA VAL A 6 4.87 5.04 22.81
C VAL A 6 4.69 3.71 22.08
N LEU A 7 4.62 2.60 22.83
CA LEU A 7 4.46 1.26 22.28
C LEU A 7 3.08 1.07 21.64
N TYR A 8 2.04 1.68 22.22
CA TYR A 8 0.70 1.72 21.64
C TYR A 8 0.68 2.48 20.31
N ILE A 9 1.27 3.69 20.26
CA ILE A 9 1.35 4.50 19.04
C ILE A 9 2.12 3.76 17.94
N ALA A 10 3.23 3.10 18.28
CA ALA A 10 4.01 2.31 17.32
C ALA A 10 3.19 1.14 16.73
N THR A 11 2.44 0.44 17.57
CA THR A 11 1.55 -0.65 17.14
C THR A 11 0.46 -0.12 16.22
N GLU A 12 -0.17 0.99 16.59
CA GLU A 12 -1.21 1.63 15.77
C GLU A 12 -0.67 2.08 14.41
N ALA A 13 0.53 2.66 14.37
CA ALA A 13 1.19 3.06 13.13
C ALA A 13 1.40 1.86 12.18
N ILE A 14 1.86 0.72 12.73
CA ILE A 14 2.01 -0.53 11.96
C ILE A 14 0.66 -1.00 11.42
N TYR A 15 -0.41 -0.95 12.21
CA TYR A 15 -1.75 -1.32 11.76
C TYR A 15 -2.26 -0.43 10.64
N VAL A 16 -2.08 0.88 10.75
CA VAL A 16 -2.47 1.84 9.71
C VAL A 16 -1.70 1.58 8.42
N PHE A 17 -0.38 1.36 8.53
CA PHE A 17 0.47 1.00 7.39
C PHE A 17 0.01 -0.30 6.73
N LEU A 18 -0.20 -1.35 7.52
CA LEU A 18 -0.61 -2.65 7.01
C LEU A 18 -1.97 -2.58 6.30
N LYS A 19 -2.93 -1.87 6.91
CA LYS A 19 -4.26 -1.66 6.33
C LYS A 19 -4.19 -0.87 5.02
N ALA A 20 -3.33 0.15 4.95
CA ALA A 20 -3.12 0.95 3.75
C ALA A 20 -2.42 0.16 2.62
N ALA A 21 -1.41 -0.64 2.96
CA ALA A 21 -0.61 -1.39 1.99
C ALA A 21 -1.29 -2.69 1.51
N ALA A 22 -2.09 -3.34 2.35
CA ALA A 22 -2.74 -4.62 2.05
C ALA A 22 -3.46 -4.68 0.69
N PRO A 23 -4.38 -3.77 0.34
CA PRO A 23 -5.07 -3.83 -0.94
C PRO A 23 -4.12 -3.63 -2.13
N LEU A 24 -3.12 -2.76 -1.99
CA LEU A 24 -2.12 -2.51 -3.04
C LEU A 24 -1.27 -3.75 -3.29
N LEU A 25 -0.82 -4.42 -2.23
CA LEU A 25 -0.02 -5.65 -2.31
C LEU A 25 -0.79 -6.80 -2.96
N ILE A 26 -2.08 -6.97 -2.64
CA ILE A 26 -2.93 -7.99 -3.25
C ILE A 26 -3.06 -7.74 -4.76
N ILE A 27 -3.33 -6.49 -5.17
CA ILE A 27 -3.45 -6.15 -6.58
C ILE A 27 -2.13 -6.37 -7.31
N ALA A 28 -1.01 -5.93 -6.73
CA ALA A 28 0.32 -6.13 -7.29
C ALA A 28 0.67 -7.61 -7.45
N LEU A 29 0.28 -8.45 -6.49
CA LEU A 29 0.45 -9.89 -6.53
C LEU A 29 -0.37 -10.52 -7.66
N VAL A 30 -1.68 -10.28 -7.71
CA VAL A 30 -2.58 -10.87 -8.70
C VAL A 30 -2.14 -10.51 -10.12
N ILE A 31 -1.85 -9.23 -10.35
CA ILE A 31 -1.44 -8.75 -11.67
C ILE A 31 -0.04 -9.26 -12.02
N GLY A 32 0.89 -9.18 -11.07
CA GLY A 32 2.25 -9.69 -11.26
C GLY A 32 2.27 -11.17 -11.64
N LEU A 33 1.49 -11.99 -10.94
CA LEU A 33 1.33 -13.41 -11.23
C LEU A 33 0.70 -13.64 -12.61
N THR A 34 -0.40 -12.95 -12.91
CA THR A 34 -1.10 -13.08 -14.20
C THR A 34 -0.18 -12.76 -15.37
N ILE A 35 0.55 -11.64 -15.28
CA ILE A 35 1.49 -11.21 -16.33
C ILE A 35 2.65 -12.21 -16.45
N SER A 36 3.22 -12.66 -15.33
CA SER A 36 4.32 -13.65 -15.36
C SER A 36 3.89 -14.98 -15.98
N LEU A 37 2.64 -15.39 -15.76
CA LEU A 37 2.10 -16.61 -16.34
C LEU A 37 1.90 -16.45 -17.84
N LEU A 38 1.31 -15.33 -18.29
CA LEU A 38 1.16 -15.05 -19.72
C LEU A 38 2.51 -14.95 -20.43
N GLN A 39 3.50 -14.35 -19.79
CA GLN A 39 4.87 -14.26 -20.28
C GLN A 39 5.48 -15.66 -20.48
N ALA A 40 5.29 -16.56 -19.50
CA ALA A 40 5.77 -17.94 -19.58
C ALA A 40 5.04 -18.75 -20.67
N LEU A 41 3.72 -18.61 -20.78
CA LEU A 41 2.89 -19.36 -21.75
C LEU A 41 3.15 -18.93 -23.20
N THR A 42 3.43 -17.66 -23.45
CA THR A 42 3.66 -17.12 -24.80
C THR A 42 5.13 -17.14 -25.23
N GLN A 43 6.04 -17.52 -24.33
CA GLN A 43 7.49 -17.51 -24.55
C GLN A 43 8.08 -16.12 -24.88
N ILE A 44 7.35 -15.03 -24.66
CA ILE A 44 7.83 -13.66 -24.90
C ILE A 44 8.70 -13.22 -23.71
N GLN A 45 10.02 -13.33 -23.82
CA GLN A 45 10.97 -12.94 -22.76
C GLN A 45 11.49 -11.50 -22.89
N GLU A 46 10.85 -10.67 -23.72
CA GLU A 46 11.17 -9.26 -23.87
C GLU A 46 10.76 -8.48 -22.61
N ALA A 47 11.75 -8.13 -21.78
CA ALA A 47 11.52 -7.48 -20.48
C ALA A 47 10.67 -6.20 -20.59
N THR A 48 10.82 -5.44 -21.68
CA THR A 48 10.10 -4.17 -21.91
C THR A 48 8.60 -4.38 -22.11
N ILE A 49 8.19 -5.45 -22.83
CA ILE A 49 6.78 -5.72 -23.13
C ILE A 49 6.03 -6.22 -21.89
N ALA A 50 6.68 -6.99 -21.03
CA ALA A 50 6.09 -7.45 -19.76
C ALA A 50 6.02 -6.34 -18.70
N PHE A 51 6.94 -5.37 -18.76
CA PHE A 51 7.02 -4.29 -17.76
C PHE A 51 5.89 -3.26 -17.90
N VAL A 52 5.56 -2.85 -19.13
CA VAL A 52 4.58 -1.77 -19.37
C VAL A 52 3.19 -2.08 -18.80
N PRO A 53 2.55 -3.23 -19.10
CA PRO A 53 1.21 -3.51 -18.58
C PRO A 53 1.19 -3.64 -17.05
N LYS A 54 2.27 -4.17 -16.45
CA LYS A 54 2.42 -4.28 -15.00
C LYS A 54 2.51 -2.90 -14.33
N LEU A 55 3.25 -1.97 -14.92
CA LEU A 55 3.37 -0.60 -14.42
C LEU A 55 2.03 0.13 -14.47
N PHE A 56 1.31 0.06 -15.60
CA PHE A 56 0.00 0.70 -15.75
C PHE A 56 -1.00 0.19 -14.71
N ALA A 57 -1.02 -1.12 -14.49
CA ALA A 57 -1.85 -1.73 -13.47
C ALA A 57 -1.57 -1.21 -12.05
N VAL A 58 -0.29 -1.14 -11.66
CA VAL A 58 0.10 -0.61 -10.34
C VAL A 58 -0.27 0.86 -10.22
N LEU A 59 0.00 1.68 -11.25
CA LEU A 59 -0.37 3.10 -11.25
C LEU A 59 -1.88 3.30 -11.13
N LEU A 60 -2.68 2.53 -11.88
CA LEU A 60 -4.13 2.58 -11.79
C LEU A 60 -4.58 2.23 -10.36
N SER A 61 -4.07 1.13 -9.82
CA SER A 61 -4.41 0.68 -8.47
C SER A 61 -4.06 1.73 -7.41
N LEU A 62 -2.94 2.44 -7.57
CA LEU A 62 -2.53 3.51 -6.67
C LEU A 62 -3.50 4.69 -6.73
N ILE A 63 -3.94 5.10 -7.92
CA ILE A 63 -4.92 6.19 -8.09
C ILE A 63 -6.26 5.82 -7.41
N PHE A 64 -6.74 4.59 -7.61
CA PHE A 64 -7.97 4.11 -6.99
C PHE A 64 -7.87 3.99 -5.47
N LEU A 65 -6.71 3.59 -4.95
CA LEU A 65 -6.46 3.44 -3.51
C LEU A 65 -6.01 4.74 -2.81
N LEU A 66 -5.69 5.78 -3.57
CA LEU A 66 -5.23 7.07 -3.05
C LEU A 66 -6.15 7.65 -1.96
N PRO A 67 -7.49 7.75 -2.14
CA PRO A 67 -8.37 8.26 -1.09
C PRO A 67 -8.40 7.35 0.15
N PHE A 68 -8.32 6.04 -0.04
CA PHE A 68 -8.31 5.08 1.07
C PHE A 68 -7.05 5.20 1.92
N ILE A 69 -5.88 5.23 1.28
CA ILE A 69 -4.57 5.41 1.95
C ILE A 69 -4.50 6.79 2.60
N GLY A 70 -4.93 7.83 1.88
CA GLY A 70 -4.96 9.21 2.35
C GLY A 70 -5.82 9.38 3.60
N ASN A 71 -7.02 8.80 3.63
CA ASN A 71 -7.88 8.80 4.81
C ASN A 71 -7.25 8.04 5.99
N GLY A 72 -6.63 6.89 5.73
CA GLY A 72 -5.95 6.10 6.76
C GLY A 72 -4.84 6.89 7.45
N ILE A 73 -3.90 7.41 6.66
CA ILE A 73 -2.76 8.20 7.15
C ILE A 73 -3.25 9.51 7.77
N GLY A 74 -4.13 10.24 7.10
CA GLY A 74 -4.66 11.52 7.58
C GLY A 74 -5.36 11.39 8.94
N SER A 75 -6.18 10.35 9.11
CA SER A 75 -6.83 10.09 10.41
C SER A 75 -5.83 9.80 11.52
N PHE A 76 -4.77 9.04 11.23
CA PHE A 76 -3.71 8.74 12.20
C PHE A 76 -2.91 9.99 12.55
N SER A 77 -2.52 10.79 11.54
CA SER A 77 -1.83 12.06 11.75
C SER A 77 -2.65 13.03 12.60
N MET A 78 -3.97 13.11 12.40
CA MET A 78 -4.86 13.95 13.21
C MET A 78 -4.86 13.49 14.68
N ARG A 79 -5.01 12.19 14.95
CA ARG A 79 -4.98 11.63 16.32
C ARG A 79 -3.66 11.91 17.04
N ILE A 80 -2.54 11.84 16.32
CA ILE A 80 -1.23 12.17 16.87
C ILE A 80 -1.10 13.67 17.14
N ALA A 81 -1.59 14.51 16.24
CA ALA A 81 -1.60 15.96 16.43
C ALA A 81 -2.44 16.39 17.64
N GLU A 82 -3.61 15.78 17.85
CA GLU A 82 -4.47 15.99 19.03
C GLU A 82 -3.73 15.63 20.32
N LYS A 83 -3.14 14.42 20.36
CA LYS A 83 -2.31 13.97 21.49
C LYS A 83 -1.13 14.91 21.80
N ILE A 84 -0.49 15.48 20.78
CA ILE A 84 0.61 16.44 20.96
C ILE A 84 0.08 17.79 21.48
N ALA A 85 -1.06 18.25 20.98
CA ALA A 85 -1.70 19.50 21.41
C ALA A 85 -2.25 19.44 22.85
N GLY A 86 -2.27 18.26 23.47
CA GLY A 86 -2.77 18.06 24.83
C GLY A 86 -4.29 18.04 24.92
N LEU A 87 -4.98 17.81 23.79
CA LEU A 87 -6.40 17.48 23.70
C LEU A 87 -6.57 15.96 23.75
#